data_AF-A0A5C6M2Z3-F1
#
_entry.id   AF-A0A5C6M2Z3-F1
#
_cell.length_a   1.000
_cell.length_b   1.000
_cell.length_c   1.000
_cell.angle_alpha   90.00
_cell.angle_beta   90.00
_cell.angle_gamma   90.00
#
_symmetry.space_group_name_H-M   'P 1'
#
loop_
_entity.id
_entity.type
_entity.pdbx_description
1 polymer ?
#
loop_
_entity_poly.entity_id
_entity_poly.type
_entity_poly.pdbx_seq_one_letter_code
_entity_poly.pdbx_strand_id
1 'polypeptide(L)'
;ERVVAFVAKGKSEIRSFRDLKGKVVGSNRGWSHGADWDRMVQAKEIVVDEADSATANIQRLKAGRIDVYVTVQEDGELAVASLGFREHIVTGSVTLAQNSTHLIFSKSKVDPSLLKKLDESILTLRKTGRIREIAASAQGLKP
;
A
#
# COMPACT_ATOMS: atom_id res chain seq x y z
N GLU A 1 -7.29 -3.57 0.91
CA GLU A 1 -6.26 -3.02 0.02
C GLU A 1 -5.39 -4.13 -0.50
N ARG A 2 -5.07 -4.09 -1.81
CA ARG A 2 -4.14 -5.04 -2.42
C ARG A 2 -2.75 -4.45 -2.33
N VAL A 3 -1.83 -5.17 -1.71
CA VAL A 3 -0.40 -4.82 -1.75
C VAL A 3 0.20 -5.49 -2.98
N VAL A 4 0.89 -4.70 -3.79
CA VAL A 4 1.55 -5.14 -5.03
C VAL A 4 2.98 -4.60 -5.10
N ALA A 5 3.75 -5.15 -6.01
CA ALA A 5 5.08 -4.65 -6.35
C ALA A 5 5.05 -3.81 -7.62
N PHE A 6 5.75 -2.69 -7.61
CA PHE A 6 6.06 -1.89 -8.80
C PHE A 6 7.53 -2.11 -9.17
N VAL A 7 7.79 -2.33 -10.45
CA VAL A 7 9.13 -2.53 -10.99
C VAL A 7 9.34 -1.68 -12.24
N ALA A 8 10.59 -1.36 -12.58
CA ALA A 8 10.89 -0.71 -13.86
C ALA A 8 10.54 -1.67 -15.04
N LYS A 9 10.04 -1.11 -16.14
CA LYS A 9 9.69 -1.87 -17.35
C LYS A 9 10.86 -2.73 -17.83
N GLY A 10 10.59 -3.99 -18.15
CA GLY A 10 11.61 -4.97 -18.56
C GLY A 10 12.34 -5.67 -17.40
N LYS A 11 12.07 -5.32 -16.14
CA LYS A 11 12.55 -6.08 -14.97
C LYS A 11 11.62 -7.27 -14.69
N SER A 12 12.18 -8.28 -14.02
CA SER A 12 11.44 -9.46 -13.57
C SER A 12 10.29 -9.07 -12.63
N GLU A 13 9.15 -9.71 -12.83
CA GLU A 13 7.99 -9.56 -11.95
C GLU A 13 8.28 -10.14 -10.56
N ILE A 14 7.68 -9.52 -9.54
CA ILE A 14 7.67 -10.01 -8.16
C ILE A 14 6.32 -10.69 -7.92
N ARG A 15 6.35 -11.97 -7.58
CA ARG A 15 5.15 -12.81 -7.39
C ARG A 15 4.92 -13.19 -5.95
N SER A 16 5.92 -13.04 -5.10
CA SER A 16 5.82 -13.25 -3.65
C SER A 16 6.83 -12.39 -2.90
N PHE A 17 6.66 -12.24 -1.59
CA PHE A 17 7.66 -11.57 -0.75
C PHE A 17 9.04 -12.27 -0.79
N ARG A 18 9.10 -13.57 -1.09
CA ARG A 18 10.38 -14.30 -1.22
C ARG A 18 11.22 -13.79 -2.39
N ASP A 19 10.59 -13.30 -3.44
CA ASP A 19 11.28 -12.76 -4.62
C ASP A 19 11.99 -11.43 -4.31
N LEU A 20 11.71 -10.81 -3.16
CA LEU A 20 12.37 -9.61 -2.68
C LEU A 20 13.78 -9.87 -2.11
N LYS A 21 14.14 -11.14 -1.88
CA LYS A 21 15.42 -11.50 -1.28
C LYS A 21 16.58 -11.01 -2.15
N GLY A 22 17.51 -10.28 -1.54
CA GLY A 22 18.65 -9.69 -2.24
C GLY A 22 18.32 -8.45 -3.11
N LYS A 23 17.12 -7.90 -3.00
CA LYS A 23 16.71 -6.65 -3.66
C LYS A 23 16.73 -5.48 -2.68
N VAL A 24 16.95 -4.27 -3.20
CA VAL A 24 16.68 -3.03 -2.47
C VAL A 24 15.19 -2.69 -2.62
N VAL A 25 14.44 -2.80 -1.53
CA VAL A 25 12.97 -2.68 -1.52
C VAL A 25 12.58 -1.30 -1.02
N GLY A 26 11.96 -0.48 -1.87
CA GLY A 26 11.31 0.74 -1.43
C GLY A 26 10.01 0.45 -0.68
N SER A 27 9.77 1.21 0.39
CA SER A 27 8.46 1.27 1.04
C SER A 27 8.21 2.66 1.63
N ASN A 28 6.96 2.95 1.99
CA ASN A 28 6.67 4.17 2.72
C ASN A 28 7.07 3.99 4.18
N ARG A 29 7.65 5.04 4.79
CA ARG A 29 8.15 4.96 6.16
C ARG A 29 7.09 4.48 7.14
N GLY A 30 7.43 3.49 7.95
CA GLY A 30 6.56 2.96 9.01
C GLY A 30 5.42 2.07 8.53
N TRP A 31 5.39 1.68 7.26
CA TRP A 31 4.38 0.77 6.74
C TRP A 31 4.76 -0.71 6.92
N SER A 32 3.76 -1.51 7.29
CA SER A 32 3.81 -2.97 7.27
C SER A 32 2.87 -3.49 6.19
N HIS A 33 3.31 -4.54 5.48
CA HIS A 33 2.52 -5.24 4.47
C HIS A 33 2.01 -6.60 4.95
N GLY A 34 1.96 -6.81 6.27
CA GLY A 34 1.47 -8.02 6.92
C GLY A 34 2.58 -8.89 7.52
N ALA A 35 2.17 -9.98 8.17
CA ALA A 35 3.04 -10.79 9.01
C ALA A 35 4.26 -11.37 8.26
N ASP A 36 4.08 -11.81 7.01
CA ASP A 36 5.18 -12.36 6.21
C ASP A 36 6.23 -11.29 5.87
N TRP A 37 5.78 -10.08 5.53
CA TRP A 37 6.66 -8.92 5.34
C TRP A 37 7.42 -8.61 6.63
N ASP A 38 6.70 -8.47 7.75
CA ASP A 38 7.30 -8.12 9.04
C ASP A 38 8.35 -9.16 9.47
N ARG A 39 8.05 -10.45 9.29
CA ARG A 39 9.00 -11.55 9.55
C ARG A 39 10.27 -11.38 8.72
N MET A 40 10.15 -11.11 7.42
CA MET A 40 11.29 -10.96 6.53
C MET A 40 12.14 -9.73 6.85
N VAL A 41 11.50 -8.61 7.20
CA VAL A 41 12.19 -7.39 7.65
C VAL A 41 12.93 -7.66 8.97
N GLN A 42 12.27 -8.26 9.96
CA GLN A 42 12.86 -8.57 11.26
C GLN A 42 14.03 -9.57 11.13
N ALA A 43 13.89 -10.57 10.27
CA ALA A 43 14.94 -11.55 9.98
C ALA A 43 16.05 -11.00 9.07
N LYS A 44 15.97 -9.74 8.63
CA LYS A 44 16.89 -9.10 7.67
C LYS A 44 17.05 -9.90 6.37
N GLU A 45 16.00 -10.62 5.97
CA GLU A 45 15.96 -11.34 4.69
C GLU A 45 15.78 -10.39 3.50
N ILE A 46 15.23 -9.19 3.75
CA ILE A 46 15.07 -8.12 2.78
C ILE A 46 15.63 -6.81 3.34
N VAL A 47 16.12 -5.95 2.44
CA VAL A 47 16.59 -4.60 2.79
C VAL A 47 15.52 -3.61 2.37
N VAL A 48 14.87 -2.99 3.35
CA VAL A 48 13.86 -1.95 3.12
C VAL A 48 14.54 -0.58 3.18
N ASP A 49 14.38 0.21 2.12
CA ASP A 49 14.88 1.57 2.02
C ASP A 49 13.69 2.53 1.92
N GLU A 50 13.29 3.08 3.06
CA GLU A 50 12.05 3.83 3.23
C GLU A 50 12.09 5.22 2.55
N ALA A 51 10.93 5.71 2.14
CA ALA A 51 10.72 7.10 1.74
C ALA A 51 9.45 7.66 2.40
N ASP A 52 9.34 8.98 2.44
CA ASP A 52 8.20 9.66 3.07
C ASP A 52 6.97 9.77 2.15
N SER A 53 7.09 9.37 0.88
CA SER A 53 5.97 9.38 -0.08
C SER A 53 6.09 8.33 -1.18
N ALA A 54 4.94 7.96 -1.75
CA ALA A 54 4.87 7.08 -2.90
C ALA A 54 5.56 7.69 -4.13
N THR A 55 5.44 9.01 -4.36
CA THR A 55 6.10 9.69 -5.48
C THR A 55 7.62 9.65 -5.35
N ALA A 56 8.17 9.80 -4.15
CA ALA A 56 9.61 9.67 -3.91
C ALA A 56 10.12 8.24 -4.19
N ASN A 57 9.37 7.22 -3.75
CA ASN A 57 9.67 5.82 -4.06
C ASN A 57 9.64 5.55 -5.57
N ILE A 58 8.61 6.03 -6.28
CA ILE A 58 8.48 5.88 -7.74
C ILE A 58 9.62 6.57 -8.50
N GLN A 59 10.05 7.76 -8.09
CA GLN A 59 11.22 8.43 -8.68
C GLN A 59 12.51 7.64 -8.44
N ARG A 60 12.72 7.12 -7.22
CA ARG A 60 13.87 6.27 -6.88
C ARG A 60 13.89 4.98 -7.68
N LEU A 61 12.74 4.35 -7.88
CA LEU A 61 12.57 3.18 -8.73
C LEU A 61 12.94 3.49 -10.18
N LYS A 62 12.43 4.60 -10.74
CA LYS A 62 12.75 5.04 -12.10
C LYS A 62 14.24 5.31 -12.30
N ALA A 63 14.91 5.83 -11.27
CA ALA A 63 16.34 6.11 -11.26
C ALA A 63 17.22 4.88 -10.97
N GLY A 64 16.63 3.71 -10.68
CA GLY A 64 17.35 2.48 -10.36
C GLY A 64 18.03 2.49 -8.99
N ARG A 65 17.60 3.37 -8.07
CA ARG A 65 18.11 3.40 -6.68
C ARG A 65 17.49 2.33 -5.80
N ILE A 66 16.30 1.87 -6.16
CA ILE A 66 15.63 0.70 -5.59
C ILE A 66 15.24 -0.23 -6.74
N ASP A 67 15.19 -1.53 -6.47
CA ASP A 67 14.84 -2.54 -7.47
C ASP A 67 13.33 -2.71 -7.62
N VAL A 68 12.60 -2.47 -6.53
CA VAL A 68 11.17 -2.72 -6.41
C VAL A 68 10.59 -1.76 -5.37
N TYR A 69 9.37 -1.29 -5.61
CA TYR A 69 8.57 -0.57 -4.62
C TYR A 69 7.35 -1.41 -4.23
N VAL A 70 7.17 -1.67 -2.94
CA VAL A 70 6.03 -2.43 -2.41
C VAL A 70 5.08 -1.51 -1.65
N THR A 71 3.83 -1.47 -2.08
CA THR A 71 2.79 -0.58 -1.54
C THR A 71 1.39 -1.08 -1.87
N VAL A 72 0.38 -0.43 -1.29
CA VAL A 72 -1.01 -0.50 -1.76
C VAL A 72 -1.09 -0.08 -3.22
N GLN A 73 -1.79 -0.88 -4.04
CA GLN A 73 -1.86 -0.73 -5.49
C GLN A 73 -2.33 0.66 -5.91
N GLU A 74 -3.42 1.14 -5.32
CA GLU A 74 -4.04 2.40 -5.66
C GLU A 74 -3.07 3.59 -5.46
N ASP A 75 -2.32 3.59 -4.36
CA ASP A 75 -1.33 4.64 -4.04
C ASP A 75 -0.17 4.66 -5.03
N GLY A 76 0.34 3.48 -5.39
CA GLY A 76 1.43 3.35 -6.35
C GLY A 76 1.00 3.74 -7.76
N GLU A 77 -0.20 3.32 -8.20
CA GLU A 77 -0.75 3.69 -9.51
C GLU A 77 -1.00 5.19 -9.62
N LEU A 78 -1.54 5.81 -8.57
CA LEU A 78 -1.72 7.26 -8.51
C LEU A 78 -0.37 7.99 -8.59
N ALA A 79 0.65 7.52 -7.86
CA ALA A 79 1.98 8.11 -7.91
C ALA A 79 2.61 7.98 -9.31
N VAL A 80 2.56 6.80 -9.93
CA VAL A 80 3.04 6.58 -11.32
C VAL A 80 2.30 7.49 -12.32
N ALA A 81 0.99 7.61 -12.17
CA ALA A 81 0.16 8.47 -13.00
C ALA A 81 0.54 9.95 -12.86
N SER A 82 0.65 10.45 -11.63
CA SER A 82 0.96 11.85 -11.33
C SER A 82 2.33 12.30 -11.87
N LEU A 83 3.27 11.37 -11.98
CA LEU A 83 4.61 11.61 -12.50
C LEU A 83 4.76 11.35 -14.01
N GLY A 84 3.71 10.86 -14.68
CA GLY A 84 3.77 10.51 -16.11
C GLY A 84 4.66 9.30 -16.41
N PHE A 85 4.84 8.38 -15.46
CA PHE A 85 5.78 7.26 -15.58
C PHE A 85 5.15 5.92 -16.00
N ARG A 86 3.90 5.93 -16.50
CA ARG A 86 3.19 4.71 -16.94
C ARG A 86 3.96 3.89 -17.98
N GLU A 87 4.73 4.54 -18.85
CA GLU A 87 5.55 3.85 -19.86
C GLU A 87 6.85 3.24 -19.33
N HIS A 88 7.21 3.54 -18.08
CA HIS A 88 8.52 3.19 -17.50
C HIS A 88 8.43 2.27 -16.30
N ILE A 89 7.28 2.23 -15.63
CA ILE A 89 7.05 1.47 -14.40
C ILE A 89 5.81 0.61 -14.58
N VAL A 90 5.93 -0.65 -14.20
CA VAL A 90 4.90 -1.67 -14.35
C VAL A 90 4.43 -2.11 -12.96
N THR A 91 3.12 -2.15 -12.77
CA THR A 91 2.47 -2.78 -11.62
C THR A 91 2.51 -4.30 -11.78
N GLY A 92 2.96 -5.02 -10.78
CA GLY A 92 2.94 -6.49 -10.76
C GLY A 92 1.51 -7.03 -10.84
N SER A 93 1.32 -8.16 -11.51
CA SER A 93 0.00 -8.76 -11.69
C SER A 93 -0.48 -9.53 -10.47
N VAL A 94 0.44 -9.87 -9.56
CA VAL A 94 0.17 -10.66 -8.35
C VAL A 94 -0.02 -9.75 -7.14
N THR A 95 -1.07 -10.03 -6.38
CA THR A 95 -1.27 -9.45 -5.04
C THR A 95 -0.37 -10.17 -4.05
N LEU A 96 0.56 -9.44 -3.44
CA LEU A 96 1.50 -9.97 -2.44
C LEU A 96 0.86 -10.15 -1.08
N ALA A 97 -0.05 -9.24 -0.72
CA ALA A 97 -0.85 -9.32 0.49
C ALA A 97 -2.20 -8.62 0.30
N GLN A 98 -3.22 -9.05 1.04
CA GLN A 98 -4.53 -8.44 1.07
C GLN A 98 -4.79 -7.94 2.49
N ASN A 99 -4.77 -6.62 2.67
CA ASN A 99 -4.99 -6.00 3.96
C ASN A 99 -6.43 -5.53 4.12
N SER A 100 -6.98 -5.68 5.32
CA SER A 100 -8.23 -5.04 5.70
C SER A 100 -7.92 -3.77 6.50
N THR A 101 -8.57 -2.67 6.12
CA THR A 101 -8.39 -1.38 6.79
C THR A 101 -9.26 -1.35 8.04
N HIS A 102 -8.62 -1.08 9.18
CA HIS A 102 -9.28 -1.02 10.49
C HIS A 102 -8.99 0.31 11.17
N LEU A 103 -9.97 0.81 11.94
CA LEU A 103 -9.76 1.93 12.85
C LEU A 103 -9.30 1.37 14.19
N ILE A 104 -8.15 1.85 14.67
CA ILE A 104 -7.54 1.38 15.92
C ILE A 104 -7.67 2.48 16.97
N PHE A 105 -8.17 2.11 18.14
CA PHE A 105 -8.31 3.01 19.29
C PHE A 105 -7.54 2.47 20.49
N SER A 106 -6.97 3.37 21.29
CA SER A 106 -6.33 3.00 22.56
C SER A 106 -7.37 2.46 23.52
N LYS A 107 -7.20 1.21 23.97
CA LYS A 107 -8.12 0.53 24.90
C LYS A 107 -8.37 1.32 26.19
N SER A 108 -7.37 2.05 26.68
CA SER A 108 -7.47 2.82 27.93
C SER A 108 -8.15 4.18 27.77
N LYS A 109 -8.39 4.65 26.53
CA LYS A 109 -8.88 6.01 26.25
C LYS A 109 -10.22 6.04 25.53
N VAL A 110 -10.65 4.93 24.94
CA VAL A 110 -11.85 4.90 24.11
C VAL A 110 -13.07 4.49 24.92
N ASP A 111 -14.18 5.21 24.73
CA ASP A 111 -15.49 4.80 25.24
C ASP A 111 -16.01 3.61 24.41
N PRO A 112 -16.28 2.43 25.02
CA PRO A 112 -16.85 1.29 24.31
C PRO A 112 -18.18 1.60 23.62
N SER A 113 -18.98 2.53 24.15
CA SER A 113 -20.26 2.92 23.57
C SER A 113 -20.07 3.65 22.23
N LEU A 114 -19.00 4.45 22.10
CA LEU A 114 -18.63 5.10 20.86
C LEU A 114 -18.22 4.09 19.80
N LEU A 115 -17.43 3.07 20.19
CA LEU A 115 -17.03 2.00 19.25
C LEU A 115 -18.24 1.29 18.65
N LYS A 116 -19.20 0.90 19.50
CA LYS A 116 -20.43 0.25 19.04
C LYS A 116 -21.21 1.12 18.05
N LYS A 117 -21.41 2.41 18.37
CA LYS A 117 -22.11 3.36 17.48
C LYS A 117 -21.36 3.55 16.16
N LEU A 118 -20.02 3.60 16.21
CA LEU A 118 -19.19 3.75 15.03
C LEU A 118 -19.31 2.53 14.12
N ASP A 119 -19.24 1.32 14.67
CA ASP A 119 -19.41 0.07 13.92
C ASP A 119 -20.79 0.01 13.25
N GLU A 120 -21.87 0.29 13.99
CA GLU A 120 -23.24 0.34 13.46
C GLU A 120 -23.39 1.38 12.34
N SER A 121 -22.75 2.54 12.49
CA SER A 121 -22.74 3.61 11.49
C SER A 121 -21.98 3.19 10.23
N ILE A 122 -20.80 2.57 10.37
CA ILE A 122 -20.01 2.06 9.24
C ILE A 122 -20.79 0.97 8.50
N LEU A 123 -21.47 0.06 9.21
CA LEU A 123 -22.33 -0.95 8.60
C LEU A 123 -23.48 -0.33 7.80
N THR A 124 -24.09 0.73 8.32
CA THR A 124 -25.15 1.48 7.64
C THR A 124 -24.64 2.17 6.37
N LEU A 125 -23.48 2.83 6.44
CA LEU A 125 -22.83 3.46 5.29
C LEU A 125 -22.44 2.46 4.20
N ARG A 126 -22.04 1.25 4.59
CA ARG A 126 -21.77 0.14 3.66
C ARG A 126 -23.05 -0.34 2.98
N LYS A 127 -24.11 -0.61 3.74
CA LYS A 127 -25.40 -1.09 3.22
C LYS A 127 -26.03 -0.10 2.25
N THR A 128 -25.93 1.20 2.55
CA THR A 128 -26.50 2.27 1.71
C THR A 128 -25.62 2.67 0.54
N GLY A 129 -24.38 2.16 0.44
CA GLY A 129 -23.44 2.53 -0.62
C GLY A 129 -22.72 3.87 -0.41
N ARG A 130 -23.16 4.71 0.55
CA ARG A 130 -22.56 6.02 0.88
C ARG A 130 -21.06 5.95 1.20
N ILE A 131 -20.58 4.81 1.71
CA ILE A 131 -19.15 4.66 1.97
C ILE A 131 -18.30 4.75 0.69
N ARG A 132 -18.84 4.34 -0.47
CA ARG A 132 -18.16 4.45 -1.77
C ARG A 132 -18.15 5.89 -2.28
N GLU A 133 -19.24 6.63 -2.08
CA GLU A 133 -19.35 8.04 -2.46
C GLU A 133 -18.33 8.90 -1.69
N ILE A 134 -18.18 8.64 -0.39
CA ILE A 134 -17.19 9.30 0.46
C ILE A 134 -15.77 9.00 -0.06
N ALA A 135 -15.47 7.73 -0.35
CA ALA A 135 -14.16 7.33 -0.85
C ALA A 135 -13.82 7.97 -2.22
N ALA A 136 -14.78 7.97 -3.16
CA ALA A 136 -14.60 8.58 -4.47
C ALA A 136 -14.34 10.10 -4.36
N SER A 137 -15.11 10.79 -3.52
CA SER A 137 -14.95 12.22 -3.27
C SER A 137 -13.56 12.56 -2.69
N ALA A 138 -13.05 11.72 -1.79
CA ALA A 138 -11.72 11.91 -1.19
C ALA A 138 -10.56 11.68 -2.17
N GLN A 139 -10.76 10.85 -3.21
CA GLN A 139 -9.75 10.55 -4.24
C GLN A 139 -9.79 11.51 -5.43
N GLY A 140 -10.68 12.53 -5.41
CA GLY A 140 -10.89 13.42 -6.55
C GLY A 140 -11.57 12.75 -7.75
N LEU A 141 -12.08 11.52 -7.57
CA LEU A 141 -12.89 10.80 -8.53
C LEU A 141 -14.33 11.32 -8.38
N LYS A 142 -14.73 12.29 -9.21
CA LYS A 142 -16.15 12.65 -9.31
C LYS A 142 -16.95 11.42 -9.80
N PRO A 143 -18.18 11.21 -9.30
CA PRO A 143 -19.06 10.16 -9.79
C PRO A 143 -19.37 10.32 -11.28
#